data_AF-M7N8U3-F1
#
_entry.id   AF-M7N8U3-F1
#
_cell.length_a   1.000
_cell.length_b   1.000
_cell.length_c   1.000
_cell.angle_alpha   90.00
_cell.angle_beta   90.00
_cell.angle_gamma   90.00
#
_symmetry.space_group_name_H-M   'P 1'
#
loop_
_entity.id
_entity.type
_entity.pdbx_description
1 polymer ?
#
loop_
_entity_poly.entity_id
_entity_poly.type
_entity_poly.pdbx_seq_one_letter_code
_entity_poly.pdbx_strand_id
1 'polypeptide(L)'
;MLKKTLLVYCFLQLFVAAVFGQEVRRQQQTLQGQPHSGYSIKVPYSEAQAKRYWLAYLKERGKVTERRQFIELRDIYWLDAPKGQQAYSLVLGDSTKSEIWIGYPATRADTALDSAIKEQLGKAPFLMKKYQLMASLQDAEAALTFMNREVENLRRNGNKLEGALKRNASEKERLEQQLVKNGEDKVRLEQETEENKKKLEQQQLEAEKISKQLQALKDKLSQLQE
;
A
#
# COMPACT_ATOMS: atom_id res chain seq x y z
N MET A 1 -17.96 2.33 -42.72
CA MET A 1 -17.67 2.21 -41.28
C MET A 1 -18.86 2.47 -40.35
N LEU A 2 -19.91 3.21 -40.76
CA LEU A 2 -21.09 3.51 -39.90
C LEU A 2 -21.92 2.30 -39.42
N LYS A 3 -21.89 1.15 -40.12
CA LYS A 3 -22.69 -0.03 -39.74
C LYS A 3 -22.18 -0.78 -38.51
N LYS A 4 -20.89 -0.63 -38.15
CA LYS A 4 -20.30 -1.31 -36.98
C LYS A 4 -20.52 -0.54 -35.67
N THR A 5 -20.62 0.79 -35.72
CA THR A 5 -20.92 1.63 -34.54
C THR A 5 -22.39 1.56 -34.12
N LEU A 6 -23.32 1.36 -35.05
CA LEU A 6 -24.75 1.22 -34.73
C LEU A 6 -25.05 -0.07 -33.95
N LEU A 7 -24.33 -1.15 -34.24
CA LEU A 7 -24.56 -2.48 -33.65
C LEU A 7 -24.06 -2.55 -32.18
N VAL A 8 -23.00 -1.81 -31.85
CA VAL A 8 -22.52 -1.65 -30.47
C VAL A 8 -23.48 -0.81 -29.62
N TYR A 9 -24.13 0.19 -30.22
CA TYR A 9 -25.12 1.01 -29.51
C TYR A 9 -26.42 0.24 -29.20
N CYS A 10 -26.88 -0.62 -30.11
CA CYS A 10 -28.01 -1.51 -29.85
C CYS A 10 -27.71 -2.58 -28.78
N PHE A 11 -26.48 -3.10 -28.72
CA PHE A 11 -26.08 -4.05 -27.66
C PHE A 11 -25.98 -3.38 -26.28
N LEU A 12 -25.59 -2.11 -26.21
CA LEU A 12 -25.57 -1.35 -24.95
C LEU A 12 -26.98 -1.04 -24.42
N GLN A 13 -27.95 -0.83 -25.31
CA GLN A 13 -29.34 -0.55 -24.90
C GLN A 13 -30.11 -1.80 -24.43
N LEU A 14 -29.74 -3.00 -24.91
CA LEU A 14 -30.39 -4.26 -24.49
C LEU A 14 -30.01 -4.70 -23.06
N PHE A 15 -28.91 -4.22 -22.49
CA PHE A 15 -28.51 -4.55 -21.12
C PHE A 15 -29.26 -3.78 -20.03
N VAL A 16 -29.92 -2.65 -20.38
CA VAL A 16 -30.62 -1.80 -19.40
C VAL A 16 -32.01 -2.35 -19.05
N ALA A 17 -32.61 -3.16 -19.92
CA ALA A 17 -34.00 -3.63 -19.74
C ALA A 17 -34.17 -4.79 -18.74
N ALA A 18 -33.09 -5.51 -18.37
CA ALA A 18 -33.20 -6.70 -17.51
C ALA A 18 -33.29 -6.39 -15.99
N VAL A 19 -33.17 -5.12 -15.57
CA VAL A 19 -33.03 -4.76 -14.14
C VAL A 19 -34.37 -4.39 -13.47
N PHE A 20 -35.47 -4.23 -14.21
CA PHE A 20 -36.75 -3.76 -13.66
C PHE A 20 -37.78 -4.86 -13.31
N GLY A 21 -37.35 -6.12 -13.18
CA GLY A 21 -38.24 -7.26 -12.95
C GLY A 21 -38.12 -7.98 -11.59
N GLN A 22 -37.46 -7.39 -10.58
CA GLN A 22 -37.38 -8.02 -9.26
C GLN A 22 -38.63 -7.70 -8.45
N GLU A 23 -39.63 -8.57 -8.57
CA GLU A 23 -40.87 -8.48 -7.81
C GLU A 23 -40.65 -8.98 -6.37
N VAL A 24 -41.04 -8.16 -5.40
CA VAL A 24 -41.10 -8.54 -3.99
C VAL A 24 -42.27 -9.51 -3.81
N ARG A 25 -41.98 -10.77 -3.43
CA ARG A 25 -42.98 -11.84 -3.32
C ARG A 25 -43.37 -12.05 -1.87
N ARG A 26 -44.67 -12.24 -1.61
CA ARG A 26 -45.12 -12.64 -0.28
C ARG A 26 -44.76 -14.10 -0.04
N GLN A 27 -44.16 -14.39 1.11
CA GLN A 27 -43.70 -15.74 1.45
C GLN A 27 -43.76 -15.97 2.95
N GLN A 28 -44.25 -17.14 3.36
CA GLN A 28 -44.22 -17.60 4.75
C GLN A 28 -42.95 -18.40 5.01
N GLN A 29 -42.41 -18.27 6.22
CA GLN A 29 -41.25 -19.01 6.70
C GLN A 29 -41.50 -19.52 8.11
N THR A 30 -40.96 -20.69 8.44
CA THR A 30 -41.03 -21.24 9.79
C THR A 30 -39.72 -20.99 10.50
N LEU A 31 -39.74 -20.15 11.54
CA LEU A 31 -38.58 -19.85 12.38
C LEU A 31 -38.85 -20.35 13.79
N GLN A 32 -37.91 -21.12 14.35
CA GLN A 32 -38.04 -21.69 15.71
C GLN A 32 -39.37 -22.46 15.91
N GLY A 33 -39.86 -23.15 14.87
CA GLY A 33 -41.14 -23.87 14.93
C GLY A 33 -42.39 -23.00 14.85
N GLN A 34 -42.26 -21.68 14.71
CA GLN A 34 -43.39 -20.75 14.59
C GLN A 34 -43.52 -20.20 13.15
N PRO A 35 -44.74 -20.09 12.61
CA PRO A 35 -44.97 -19.50 11.30
C PRO A 35 -44.78 -17.98 11.34
N HIS A 36 -44.07 -17.46 10.35
CA HIS A 36 -43.83 -16.03 10.14
C HIS A 36 -44.29 -15.63 8.73
N SER A 37 -44.99 -14.50 8.66
CA SER A 37 -45.42 -13.89 7.41
C SER A 37 -44.42 -12.84 6.99
N GLY A 38 -44.09 -12.78 5.71
CA GLY A 38 -43.13 -11.80 5.22
C GLY A 38 -43.06 -11.73 3.72
N TYR A 39 -41.97 -11.13 3.27
CA TYR A 39 -41.68 -10.92 1.86
C TYR A 39 -40.27 -11.38 1.53
N SER A 40 -40.08 -11.84 0.30
CA SER A 40 -38.78 -12.19 -0.25
C SER A 40 -38.48 -11.43 -1.54
N ILE A 41 -37.18 -11.21 -1.80
CA ILE A 41 -36.67 -10.67 -3.05
C ILE A 41 -35.39 -11.40 -3.44
N LYS A 42 -35.25 -11.69 -4.73
CA LYS A 42 -34.03 -12.27 -5.28
C LYS A 42 -33.07 -11.17 -5.68
N VAL A 43 -31.80 -11.31 -5.32
CA VAL A 43 -30.74 -10.35 -5.60
C VAL A 43 -29.55 -11.04 -6.30
N PRO A 44 -28.87 -10.35 -7.23
CA PRO A 44 -27.77 -10.93 -8.02
C PRO A 44 -26.43 -10.83 -7.27
N TYR A 45 -26.42 -11.25 -6.00
CA TYR A 45 -25.22 -11.27 -5.15
C TYR A 45 -25.11 -12.62 -4.46
N SER A 46 -23.88 -13.05 -4.17
CA SER A 46 -23.64 -14.28 -3.40
C SER A 46 -24.23 -14.21 -2.00
N GLU A 47 -24.52 -15.34 -1.37
CA GLU A 47 -25.13 -15.38 -0.03
C GLU A 47 -24.31 -14.55 0.97
N ALA A 48 -22.99 -14.71 0.94
CA ALA A 48 -22.08 -13.97 1.81
C ALA A 48 -22.14 -12.45 1.58
N GLN A 49 -22.18 -12.01 0.32
CA GLN A 49 -22.26 -10.59 -0.02
C GLN A 49 -23.62 -10.01 0.35
N ALA A 50 -24.69 -10.69 -0.04
CA ALA A 50 -26.06 -10.30 0.26
C ALA A 50 -26.26 -10.20 1.77
N LYS A 51 -25.83 -11.20 2.54
CA LYS A 51 -25.91 -11.20 4.00
C LYS A 51 -25.12 -10.06 4.61
N ARG A 52 -23.89 -9.81 4.16
CA ARG A 52 -23.06 -8.70 4.65
C ARG A 52 -23.72 -7.34 4.43
N TYR A 53 -24.17 -7.07 3.21
CA TYR A 53 -24.78 -5.77 2.87
C TYR A 53 -26.15 -5.59 3.53
N TRP A 54 -26.93 -6.66 3.60
CA TRP A 54 -28.22 -6.63 4.28
C TRP A 54 -28.07 -6.42 5.78
N LEU A 55 -27.11 -7.10 6.42
CA LEU A 55 -26.83 -6.90 7.84
C LEU A 55 -26.37 -5.46 8.14
N ALA A 56 -25.50 -4.90 7.31
CA ALA A 56 -25.08 -3.50 7.43
C ALA A 56 -26.29 -2.55 7.34
N TYR A 57 -27.16 -2.79 6.37
CA TYR A 57 -28.40 -2.03 6.21
C TYR A 57 -29.32 -2.11 7.42
N LEU A 58 -29.59 -3.32 7.92
CA LEU A 58 -30.47 -3.54 9.07
C LEU A 58 -29.94 -2.85 10.34
N LYS A 59 -28.62 -2.81 10.54
CA LYS A 59 -27.98 -2.17 11.72
C LYS A 59 -28.19 -0.66 11.76
N GLU A 60 -28.31 0.00 10.61
CA GLU A 60 -28.63 1.43 10.54
C GLU A 60 -30.09 1.73 10.95
N ARG A 61 -30.91 0.69 11.09
CA ARG A 61 -32.37 0.82 11.13
C ARG A 61 -33.03 0.11 12.31
N GLY A 62 -32.25 -0.53 13.16
CA GLY A 62 -32.70 -1.14 14.39
C GLY A 62 -31.59 -1.89 15.10
N LYS A 63 -31.95 -2.51 16.23
CA LYS A 63 -31.06 -3.41 16.96
C LYS A 63 -31.07 -4.78 16.32
N VAL A 64 -29.95 -5.11 15.67
CA VAL A 64 -29.79 -6.38 14.95
C VAL A 64 -29.05 -7.40 15.82
N THR A 65 -29.57 -8.60 15.89
CA THR A 65 -28.90 -9.76 16.51
C THR A 65 -28.86 -10.90 15.51
N GLU A 66 -27.66 -11.28 15.09
CA GLU A 66 -27.47 -12.42 14.20
C GLU A 66 -27.54 -13.73 15.01
N ARG A 67 -28.45 -14.63 14.61
CA ARG A 67 -28.54 -16.00 15.13
C ARG A 67 -28.03 -16.97 14.06
N ARG A 68 -27.79 -18.22 14.45
CA ARG A 68 -27.30 -19.27 13.53
C ARG A 68 -28.17 -19.44 12.28
N GLN A 69 -29.48 -19.27 12.42
CA GLN A 69 -30.44 -19.56 11.33
C GLN A 69 -31.13 -18.32 10.76
N PHE A 70 -31.14 -17.20 11.49
CA PHE A 70 -31.86 -16.00 11.07
C PHE A 70 -31.27 -14.75 11.72
N ILE A 71 -31.66 -13.59 11.21
CA ILE A 71 -31.32 -12.28 11.75
C ILE A 71 -32.54 -11.74 12.48
N GLU A 72 -32.38 -11.41 13.75
CA GLU A 72 -33.40 -10.81 14.58
C GLU A 72 -33.25 -9.28 14.55
N LEU A 73 -34.31 -8.56 14.23
CA LEU A 73 -34.35 -7.09 14.20
C LEU A 73 -35.36 -6.61 15.25
N ARG A 74 -34.90 -5.80 16.21
CA ARG A 74 -35.71 -5.18 17.26
C ARG A 74 -35.59 -3.67 17.19
N ASP A 75 -36.53 -2.96 17.81
CA ASP A 75 -36.54 -1.48 17.86
C ASP A 75 -36.40 -0.87 16.45
N ILE A 76 -37.32 -1.19 15.56
CA ILE A 76 -37.26 -0.81 14.14
C ILE A 76 -37.52 0.69 13.98
N TYR A 77 -36.57 1.44 13.40
CA TYR A 77 -36.61 2.91 13.31
C TYR A 77 -37.28 3.47 12.05
N TRP A 78 -37.59 2.62 11.06
CA TRP A 78 -38.28 3.06 9.83
C TRP A 78 -39.81 2.96 9.90
N LEU A 79 -40.34 2.67 11.09
CA LEU A 79 -41.78 2.66 11.38
C LEU A 79 -42.07 3.69 12.46
N ASP A 80 -43.06 4.56 12.21
CA ASP A 80 -43.73 5.34 13.27
C ASP A 80 -44.65 4.42 14.07
N ALA A 81 -44.06 3.42 14.73
CA ALA A 81 -44.74 2.38 15.47
C ALA A 81 -44.36 2.40 16.95
N PRO A 82 -45.22 1.87 17.84
CA PRO A 82 -44.87 1.71 19.24
C PRO A 82 -43.59 0.88 19.41
N LYS A 83 -42.76 1.28 20.39
CA LYS A 83 -41.52 0.57 20.75
C LYS A 83 -41.80 -0.92 20.98
N GLY A 84 -40.90 -1.79 20.50
CA GLY A 84 -40.99 -3.23 20.71
C GLY A 84 -41.48 -4.06 19.51
N GLN A 85 -41.66 -3.46 18.32
CA GLN A 85 -41.82 -4.25 17.10
C GLN A 85 -40.55 -5.07 16.81
N GLN A 86 -40.78 -6.28 16.30
CA GLN A 86 -39.74 -7.25 15.99
C GLN A 86 -39.97 -7.81 14.59
N ALA A 87 -38.90 -7.86 13.81
CA ALA A 87 -38.87 -8.53 12.53
C ALA A 87 -37.74 -9.55 12.51
N TYR A 88 -37.85 -10.50 11.59
CA TYR A 88 -36.90 -11.56 11.38
C TYR A 88 -36.51 -11.55 9.92
N SER A 89 -35.26 -11.88 9.64
CA SER A 89 -34.76 -11.93 8.28
C SER A 89 -33.88 -13.14 8.02
N LEU A 90 -33.92 -13.62 6.79
CA LEU A 90 -33.12 -14.71 6.26
C LEU A 90 -32.43 -14.23 5.00
N VAL A 91 -31.22 -14.72 4.78
CA VAL A 91 -30.54 -14.62 3.49
C VAL A 91 -30.12 -16.03 3.12
N LEU A 92 -30.65 -16.54 2.02
CA LEU A 92 -30.40 -17.88 1.52
C LEU A 92 -29.92 -17.77 0.08
N GLY A 93 -28.85 -18.46 -0.30
CA GLY A 93 -28.37 -18.33 -1.67
C GLY A 93 -27.26 -19.28 -2.04
N ASP A 94 -26.65 -19.00 -3.17
CA ASP A 94 -25.45 -19.66 -3.66
C ASP A 94 -24.31 -18.64 -3.82
N SER A 95 -23.26 -19.02 -4.57
CA SER A 95 -22.11 -18.17 -4.84
C SER A 95 -22.39 -16.99 -5.79
N THR A 96 -23.58 -16.90 -6.37
CA THR A 96 -23.93 -15.95 -7.44
C THR A 96 -25.22 -15.18 -7.20
N LYS A 97 -26.23 -15.81 -6.59
CA LYS A 97 -27.55 -15.26 -6.37
C LYS A 97 -28.06 -15.62 -4.99
N SER A 98 -28.83 -14.72 -4.42
CA SER A 98 -29.43 -14.91 -3.09
C SER A 98 -30.88 -14.46 -3.07
N GLU A 99 -31.62 -14.98 -2.11
CA GLU A 99 -32.94 -14.55 -1.73
C GLU A 99 -32.87 -13.99 -0.32
N ILE A 100 -33.36 -12.76 -0.17
CA ILE A 100 -33.50 -12.10 1.11
C ILE A 100 -34.96 -12.21 1.48
N TRP A 101 -35.24 -12.74 2.66
CA TRP A 101 -36.58 -12.73 3.23
C TRP A 101 -36.58 -11.88 4.50
N ILE A 102 -37.66 -11.15 4.74
CA ILE A 102 -37.91 -10.43 5.98
C ILE A 102 -39.40 -10.52 6.32
N GLY A 103 -39.70 -10.76 7.59
CA GLY A 103 -41.05 -10.97 8.04
C GLY A 103 -41.23 -10.81 9.54
N TYR A 104 -42.43 -11.09 10.01
CA TYR A 104 -42.87 -10.94 11.39
C TYR A 104 -43.72 -12.15 11.81
N PRO A 105 -43.91 -12.42 13.11
CA PRO A 105 -44.70 -13.56 13.57
C PRO A 105 -46.12 -13.51 13.01
N ALA A 106 -46.60 -14.62 12.42
CA ALA A 106 -47.92 -14.66 11.77
C ALA A 106 -49.08 -14.44 12.76
N THR A 107 -48.82 -14.60 14.06
CA THR A 107 -49.77 -14.37 15.15
C THR A 107 -50.08 -12.89 15.41
N ARG A 108 -49.27 -11.97 14.89
CA ARG A 108 -49.46 -10.51 15.04
C ARG A 108 -49.52 -9.86 13.65
N ALA A 109 -50.70 -9.82 13.06
CA ALA A 109 -50.91 -9.09 11.82
C ALA A 109 -50.78 -7.58 12.09
N ASP A 110 -49.72 -6.97 11.56
CA ASP A 110 -49.49 -5.54 11.62
C ASP A 110 -49.34 -5.01 10.19
N THR A 111 -50.38 -4.32 9.71
CA THR A 111 -50.44 -3.81 8.34
C THR A 111 -49.40 -2.73 8.07
N ALA A 112 -49.03 -1.95 9.09
CA ALA A 112 -47.99 -0.94 8.97
C ALA A 112 -46.63 -1.62 8.79
N LEU A 113 -46.32 -2.60 9.64
CA LEU A 113 -45.09 -3.41 9.53
C LEU A 113 -45.02 -4.18 8.21
N ASP A 114 -46.12 -4.77 7.76
CA ASP A 114 -46.22 -5.49 6.47
C ASP A 114 -45.87 -4.57 5.29
N SER A 115 -46.49 -3.38 5.23
CA SER A 115 -46.20 -2.39 4.17
C SER A 115 -44.77 -1.87 4.22
N ALA A 116 -44.25 -1.58 5.41
CA ALA A 116 -42.89 -1.09 5.60
C ALA A 116 -41.87 -2.14 5.18
N ILE A 117 -42.06 -3.40 5.57
CA ILE A 117 -41.18 -4.51 5.17
C ILE A 117 -41.14 -4.64 3.64
N LYS A 118 -42.29 -4.62 2.98
CA LYS A 118 -42.37 -4.70 1.51
C LYS A 118 -41.60 -3.55 0.84
N GLU A 119 -41.78 -2.33 1.35
CA GLU A 119 -41.10 -1.14 0.83
C GLU A 119 -39.57 -1.23 1.03
N GLN A 120 -39.12 -1.59 2.23
CA GLN A 120 -37.68 -1.69 2.52
C GLN A 120 -37.02 -2.80 1.69
N LEU A 121 -37.70 -3.92 1.52
CA LEU A 121 -37.18 -5.04 0.74
C LEU A 121 -37.08 -4.69 -0.76
N GLY A 122 -38.01 -3.88 -1.28
CA GLY A 122 -37.92 -3.34 -2.65
C GLY A 122 -36.69 -2.46 -2.88
N LYS A 123 -36.14 -1.84 -1.82
CA LYS A 123 -34.92 -1.03 -1.90
C LYS A 123 -33.63 -1.87 -1.82
N ALA A 124 -33.72 -3.15 -1.46
CA ALA A 124 -32.57 -4.01 -1.22
C ALA A 124 -31.57 -4.07 -2.41
N PRO A 125 -31.98 -4.17 -3.69
CA PRO A 125 -31.05 -4.24 -4.81
C PRO A 125 -30.20 -2.97 -4.94
N PHE A 126 -30.82 -1.80 -4.78
CA PHE A 126 -30.15 -0.51 -4.80
C PHE A 126 -29.19 -0.35 -3.62
N LEU A 127 -29.63 -0.73 -2.41
CA LEU A 127 -28.81 -0.66 -1.21
C LEU A 127 -27.57 -1.56 -1.32
N MET A 128 -27.75 -2.79 -1.80
CA MET A 128 -26.62 -3.70 -2.03
C MET A 128 -25.64 -3.12 -3.04
N LYS A 129 -26.14 -2.47 -4.10
CA LYS A 129 -25.27 -1.78 -5.05
C LYS A 129 -24.51 -0.64 -4.39
N LYS A 130 -25.17 0.15 -3.55
CA LYS A 130 -24.54 1.24 -2.77
C LYS A 130 -23.42 0.71 -1.88
N TYR A 131 -23.66 -0.33 -1.08
CA TYR A 131 -22.62 -0.89 -0.20
C TYR A 131 -21.48 -1.55 -0.98
N GLN A 132 -21.76 -2.17 -2.12
CA GLN A 132 -20.71 -2.67 -3.02
C GLN A 132 -19.81 -1.52 -3.50
N LEU A 133 -20.40 -0.41 -3.96
CA LEU A 133 -19.65 0.75 -4.41
C LEU A 133 -18.86 1.40 -3.27
N MET A 134 -19.44 1.50 -2.07
CA MET A 134 -18.72 2.02 -0.89
C MET A 134 -17.53 1.14 -0.51
N ALA A 135 -17.68 -0.18 -0.53
CA ALA A 135 -16.56 -1.10 -0.27
C ALA A 135 -15.45 -0.92 -1.33
N SER A 136 -15.83 -0.87 -2.61
CA SER A 136 -14.87 -0.63 -3.70
C SER A 136 -14.18 0.74 -3.58
N LEU A 137 -14.89 1.76 -3.09
CA LEU A 137 -14.32 3.08 -2.85
C LEU A 137 -13.29 3.03 -1.72
N GLN A 138 -13.63 2.39 -0.60
CA GLN A 138 -12.71 2.22 0.53
C GLN A 138 -11.45 1.44 0.13
N ASP A 139 -11.60 0.38 -0.67
CA ASP A 139 -10.47 -0.39 -1.19
C ASP A 139 -9.57 0.48 -2.08
N ALA A 140 -10.17 1.30 -2.95
CA ALA A 140 -9.43 2.23 -3.81
C ALA A 140 -8.72 3.34 -3.01
N GLU A 141 -9.38 3.89 -1.98
CA GLU A 141 -8.80 4.88 -1.06
C GLU A 141 -7.62 4.30 -0.26
N ALA A 142 -7.75 3.06 0.21
CA ALA A 142 -6.67 2.34 0.90
C ALA A 142 -5.48 2.10 -0.05
N ALA A 143 -5.75 1.66 -1.27
CA ALA A 143 -4.71 1.46 -2.30
C ALA A 143 -4.00 2.78 -2.65
N LEU A 144 -4.75 3.87 -2.81
CA LEU A 144 -4.19 5.21 -3.07
C LEU A 144 -3.31 5.67 -1.91
N THR A 145 -3.76 5.48 -0.67
CA THR A 145 -3.00 5.84 0.53
C THR A 145 -1.69 5.06 0.61
N PHE A 146 -1.72 3.77 0.28
CA PHE A 146 -0.52 2.93 0.21
C PHE A 146 0.45 3.43 -0.87
N MET A 147 -0.04 3.69 -2.08
CA MET A 147 0.81 4.16 -3.20
C MET A 147 1.43 5.52 -2.91
N ASN A 148 0.69 6.44 -2.29
CA ASN A 148 1.23 7.75 -1.90
C ASN A 148 2.40 7.63 -0.90
N ARG A 149 2.31 6.68 0.05
CA ARG A 149 3.42 6.40 0.97
C ARG A 149 4.64 5.85 0.24
N GLU A 150 4.43 4.97 -0.73
CA GLU A 150 5.52 4.40 -1.52
C GLU A 150 6.23 5.46 -2.38
N VAL A 151 5.47 6.34 -3.04
CA VAL A 151 6.03 7.47 -3.80
C VAL A 151 6.87 8.39 -2.91
N GLU A 152 6.38 8.71 -1.70
CA GLU A 152 7.12 9.54 -0.76
C GLU A 152 8.42 8.87 -0.27
N ASN A 153 8.39 7.55 -0.02
CA ASN A 153 9.58 6.78 0.31
C ASN A 153 10.61 6.79 -0.83
N LEU A 154 10.15 6.55 -2.07
CA LEU A 154 11.00 6.60 -3.26
C LEU A 154 11.61 7.99 -3.44
N ARG A 155 10.83 9.06 -3.23
CA ARG A 155 11.32 10.45 -3.28
C ARG A 155 12.42 10.69 -2.25
N ARG A 156 12.23 10.25 -1.01
CA ARG A 156 13.25 10.37 0.06
C ARG A 156 14.52 9.60 -0.28
N ASN A 157 14.38 8.40 -0.81
CA ASN A 157 15.53 7.59 -1.25
C ASN A 157 16.26 8.24 -2.42
N GLY A 158 15.52 8.79 -3.40
CA GLY A 158 16.09 9.56 -4.51
C GLY A 158 16.93 10.74 -4.02
N ASN A 159 16.39 11.55 -3.10
CA ASN A 159 17.11 12.69 -2.52
C ASN A 159 18.37 12.25 -1.75
N LYS A 160 18.31 11.12 -1.02
CA LYS A 160 19.48 10.57 -0.31
C LYS A 160 20.58 10.13 -1.29
N LEU A 161 20.20 9.45 -2.37
CA LEU A 161 21.14 9.00 -3.41
C LEU A 161 21.77 10.19 -4.13
N GLU A 162 20.99 11.22 -4.47
CA GLU A 162 21.51 12.45 -5.07
C GLU A 162 22.53 13.14 -4.13
N GLY A 163 22.21 13.23 -2.84
CA GLY A 163 23.14 13.76 -1.84
C GLY A 163 24.41 12.93 -1.70
N ALA A 164 24.31 11.60 -1.76
CA ALA A 164 25.46 10.69 -1.74
C ALA A 164 26.34 10.86 -2.99
N LEU A 165 25.74 11.01 -4.17
CA LEU A 165 26.45 11.26 -5.42
C LEU A 165 27.24 12.57 -5.37
N LYS A 166 26.62 13.66 -4.89
CA LYS A 166 27.31 14.95 -4.74
C LYS A 166 28.52 14.86 -3.79
N ARG A 167 28.37 14.18 -2.65
CA ARG A 167 29.47 13.96 -1.70
C ARG A 167 30.60 13.13 -2.34
N ASN A 168 30.25 12.03 -3.00
CA ASN A 168 31.24 11.18 -3.67
C ASN A 168 32.00 11.94 -4.76
N ALA A 169 31.31 12.78 -5.55
CA ALA A 169 31.96 13.64 -6.55
C ALA A 169 32.96 14.61 -5.92
N SER A 170 32.59 15.29 -4.83
CA SER A 170 33.51 16.18 -4.11
C SER A 170 34.69 15.45 -3.47
N GLU A 171 34.46 14.24 -2.96
CA GLU A 171 35.53 13.43 -2.38
C GLU A 171 36.51 12.93 -3.44
N LYS A 172 36.00 12.54 -4.61
CA LYS A 172 36.83 12.19 -5.78
C LYS A 172 37.74 13.35 -6.17
N GLU A 173 37.18 14.54 -6.33
CA GLU A 173 37.96 15.74 -6.67
C GLU A 173 39.07 16.02 -5.64
N ARG A 174 38.74 15.92 -4.35
CA ARG A 174 39.73 16.07 -3.26
C ARG A 174 40.86 15.04 -3.35
N LEU A 175 40.52 13.77 -3.59
CA LEU A 175 41.50 12.69 -3.69
C LEU A 175 42.38 12.84 -4.93
N GLU A 176 41.83 13.27 -6.06
CA GLU A 176 42.59 13.58 -7.27
C GLU A 176 43.61 14.69 -7.02
N GLN A 177 43.22 15.77 -6.32
CA GLN A 177 44.15 16.84 -5.93
C GLN A 177 45.26 16.33 -4.99
N GLN A 178 44.94 15.43 -4.06
CA GLN A 178 45.95 14.82 -3.18
C GLN A 178 46.93 13.93 -3.95
N LEU A 179 46.45 13.17 -4.94
CA LEU A 179 47.32 12.35 -5.80
C LEU A 179 48.29 13.20 -6.60
N VAL A 180 47.85 14.33 -7.14
CA VAL A 180 48.73 15.29 -7.85
C VAL A 180 49.83 15.81 -6.92
N LYS A 181 49.47 16.30 -5.73
CA LYS A 181 50.44 16.78 -4.73
C LYS A 181 51.44 15.71 -4.31
N ASN A 182 50.96 14.51 -4.02
CA ASN A 182 51.84 13.39 -3.67
C ASN A 182 52.80 13.02 -4.82
N GLY A 183 52.36 13.17 -6.07
CA GLY A 183 53.20 13.01 -7.26
C GLY A 183 54.31 14.05 -7.34
N GLU A 184 53.97 15.33 -7.12
CA GLU A 184 54.95 16.44 -7.08
C GLU A 184 55.96 16.27 -5.94
N ASP A 185 55.49 15.93 -4.73
CA ASP A 185 56.34 15.68 -3.57
C ASP A 185 57.30 14.50 -3.81
N LYS A 186 56.83 13.43 -4.46
CA LYS A 186 57.68 12.30 -4.82
C LYS A 186 58.82 12.73 -5.75
N VAL A 187 58.52 13.50 -6.80
CA VAL A 187 59.55 14.00 -7.73
C VAL A 187 60.56 14.88 -7.01
N ARG A 188 60.10 15.78 -6.11
CA ARG A 188 60.99 16.61 -5.28
C ARG A 188 61.92 15.75 -4.41
N LEU A 189 61.37 14.77 -3.69
CA LEU A 189 62.14 13.88 -2.82
C LEU A 189 63.15 13.03 -3.60
N GLU A 190 62.80 12.58 -4.82
CA GLU A 190 63.73 11.88 -5.71
C GLU A 190 64.90 12.78 -6.12
N GLN A 191 64.65 14.04 -6.45
CA GLN A 191 65.69 15.03 -6.76
C GLN A 191 66.58 15.32 -5.55
N GLU A 192 65.99 15.59 -4.38
CA GLU A 192 66.72 15.83 -3.12
C GLU A 192 67.60 14.63 -2.73
N THR A 193 67.09 13.41 -2.92
CA THR A 193 67.83 12.17 -2.65
C THR A 193 69.04 12.04 -3.58
N GLU A 194 68.86 12.34 -4.86
CA GLU A 194 69.94 12.28 -5.86
C GLU A 194 71.01 13.35 -5.62
N GLU A 195 70.62 14.57 -5.28
CA GLU A 195 71.55 15.63 -4.89
C GLU A 195 72.33 15.27 -3.62
N ASN A 196 71.66 14.69 -2.63
CA ASN A 196 72.31 14.27 -1.38
C ASN A 196 73.33 13.16 -1.62
N LYS A 197 73.03 12.18 -2.50
CA LYS A 197 74.00 11.15 -2.92
C LYS A 197 75.25 11.78 -3.53
N LYS A 198 75.09 12.73 -4.47
CA LYS A 198 76.21 13.43 -5.11
C LYS A 198 77.06 14.20 -4.09
N LYS A 199 76.43 14.90 -3.15
CA LYS A 199 77.14 15.61 -2.07
C LYS A 199 77.91 14.64 -1.17
N LEU A 200 77.32 13.49 -0.85
CA LEU A 200 77.95 12.46 -0.02
C LEU A 200 79.17 11.85 -0.74
N GLU A 201 79.06 11.56 -2.03
CA GLU A 201 80.19 11.09 -2.86
C GLU A 201 81.32 12.14 -2.91
N GLN A 202 80.99 13.42 -3.09
CA GLN A 202 81.98 14.52 -3.07
C GLN A 202 82.69 14.61 -1.72
N GLN A 203 81.94 14.57 -0.62
CA GLN A 203 82.50 14.61 0.74
C GLN A 203 83.38 13.40 1.04
N GLN A 204 83.02 12.21 0.55
CA GLN A 204 83.87 11.02 0.66
C GLN A 204 85.19 11.20 -0.09
N LEU A 205 85.16 11.72 -1.32
CA LEU A 205 86.38 12.02 -2.09
C LEU A 205 87.28 13.06 -1.40
N GLU A 206 86.70 14.09 -0.79
CA GLU A 206 87.44 15.08 -0.01
C GLU A 206 88.05 14.47 1.26
N ALA A 207 87.29 13.66 1.99
CA ALA A 207 87.77 12.96 3.17
C ALA A 207 88.93 12.01 2.84
N GLU A 208 88.87 11.30 1.71
CA GLU A 208 89.98 10.47 1.22
C GLU A 208 91.23 11.30 0.89
N LYS A 209 91.07 12.46 0.23
CA LYS A 209 92.19 13.37 -0.05
C LYS A 209 92.83 13.87 1.24
N ILE A 210 92.03 14.33 2.20
CA ILE A 210 92.51 14.78 3.51
C ILE A 210 93.21 13.63 4.23
N SER A 211 92.65 12.42 4.22
CA SER A 211 93.26 11.23 4.83
C SER A 211 94.64 10.93 4.24
N LYS A 212 94.78 10.96 2.91
CA LYS A 212 96.08 10.81 2.22
C LYS A 212 97.08 11.89 2.60
N GLN A 213 96.64 13.16 2.69
CA GLN A 213 97.49 14.26 3.13
C GLN A 213 97.95 14.09 4.58
N LEU A 214 97.04 13.68 5.46
CA LEU A 214 97.31 13.45 6.87
C LEU A 214 98.30 12.29 7.05
N GLN A 215 98.17 11.21 6.26
CA GLN A 215 99.13 10.12 6.24
C GLN A 215 100.51 10.58 5.77
N ALA A 216 100.59 11.34 4.66
CA ALA A 216 101.87 11.87 4.18
C ALA A 216 102.55 12.82 5.19
N LEU A 217 101.77 13.60 5.95
CA LEU A 217 102.30 14.43 7.03
C LEU A 217 102.80 13.58 8.21
N LYS A 218 102.09 12.51 8.57
CA LYS A 218 102.55 11.54 9.57
C LYS A 218 103.87 10.90 9.15
N ASP A 219 103.96 10.41 7.91
CA ASP A 219 105.17 9.78 7.38
C ASP A 219 106.36 10.74 7.39
N LYS A 220 106.15 12.02 7.01
CA LYS A 220 107.18 13.07 7.12
C LYS A 220 107.60 13.35 8.55
N LEU A 221 106.65 13.37 9.49
CA LEU A 221 106.96 13.57 10.91
C LEU A 221 107.83 12.41 11.44
N SER A 222 107.51 11.18 11.04
CA SER A 222 108.29 9.99 11.40
C SER A 222 109.73 10.05 10.88
N GLN A 223 109.94 10.55 9.66
CA GLN A 223 111.28 10.73 9.07
C GLN A 223 112.14 11.80 9.76
N LEU A 224 111.52 12.72 10.52
CA LEU A 224 112.23 13.75 11.30
C LEU A 224 112.59 13.28 12.71
N GLN A 225 112.15 12.08 13.11
CA GLN A 225 112.39 11.49 14.42
C GLN A 225 113.39 10.32 14.39
N GLU A 226 113.99 10.05 13.23
CA GLU A 226 115.21 9.26 13.03
C GLU A 226 116.42 10.19 12.85
#